data_AF-A0A5S3YZG3-F1
#
_entry.id   AF-A0A5S3YZG3-F1
#
_cell.length_a   1.000
_cell.length_b   1.000
_cell.length_c   1.000
_cell.angle_alpha   90.00
_cell.angle_beta   90.00
_cell.angle_gamma   90.00
#
_symmetry.space_group_name_H-M   'P 1'
#
loop_
_entity.id
_entity.type
_entity.pdbx_description
1 polymer ?
#
loop_
_entity_poly.entity_id
_entity_poly.type
_entity_poly.pdbx_seq_one_letter_code
_entity_poly.pdbx_strand_id
1 'polypeptide(L)'
;KVKAHHSVKPIMRIEPKYPIEAANDGVSGYVQLAYTIDERGHTNNIKVIDAKPKSTFEHNAITALRQWQYTPSNNPDEIHRVQLDFKINDNATSTPQQDQFERIDVSSH
;
A
#
# COMPACT_ATOMS: atom_id res chain seq x y z
N LYS A 1 -0.59 31.72 5.33
CA LYS A 1 -0.97 30.62 6.25
C LYS A 1 -0.85 29.32 5.47
N VAL A 2 0.23 28.57 5.65
CA VAL A 2 0.35 27.24 5.05
C VAL A 2 -0.75 26.37 5.65
N LYS A 3 -1.66 25.85 4.81
CA LYS A 3 -2.63 24.86 5.24
C LYS A 3 -1.80 23.66 5.71
N ALA A 4 -1.74 23.41 7.01
CA ALA A 4 -1.33 22.10 7.49
C ALA A 4 -2.44 21.15 7.05
N HIS A 5 -2.29 20.57 5.86
CA HIS A 5 -2.97 19.33 5.54
C HIS A 5 -2.58 18.39 6.67
N HIS A 6 -3.54 17.84 7.42
CA HIS A 6 -3.28 16.79 8.42
C HIS A 6 -2.90 15.51 7.68
N SER A 7 -1.80 15.56 6.94
CA SER A 7 -1.26 14.49 6.14
C SER A 7 -0.74 13.46 7.12
N VAL A 8 -1.49 12.36 7.24
CA VAL A 8 -1.01 11.13 7.88
C VAL A 8 0.37 10.79 7.30
N LYS A 9 1.37 10.71 8.15
CA LYS A 9 2.74 10.37 7.74
C LYS A 9 3.04 8.93 8.11
N PRO A 10 3.66 8.14 7.23
CA PRO A 10 4.06 6.79 7.56
C PRO A 10 5.17 6.81 8.62
N ILE A 11 4.92 6.16 9.75
CA ILE A 11 5.90 5.91 10.81
C ILE A 11 6.65 4.61 10.52
N MET A 12 5.92 3.56 10.15
CA MET A 12 6.46 2.25 9.83
C MET A 12 5.75 1.70 8.59
N ARG A 13 6.53 1.31 7.59
CA ARG A 13 6.05 0.65 6.38
C ARG A 13 6.76 -0.68 6.25
N ILE A 14 5.98 -1.75 6.17
CA ILE A 14 6.48 -3.09 5.92
C ILE A 14 6.09 -3.44 4.50
N GLU A 15 7.07 -3.66 3.65
CA GLU A 15 6.80 -4.05 2.27
C GLU A 15 6.12 -5.44 2.25
N PRO A 16 5.08 -5.62 1.43
CA PRO A 16 4.48 -6.94 1.28
C PRO A 16 5.47 -7.92 0.70
N LYS A 17 5.41 -9.15 1.20
CA LYS A 17 6.21 -10.23 0.64
C LYS A 17 5.72 -10.56 -0.76
N TYR A 18 6.67 -10.72 -1.67
CA TYR A 18 6.37 -11.22 -3.00
C TYR A 18 5.95 -12.70 -2.92
N PRO A 19 4.80 -13.11 -3.49
CA PRO A 19 4.40 -14.51 -3.51
C PRO A 19 5.42 -15.36 -4.29
N ILE A 20 5.91 -16.44 -3.69
CA ILE A 20 6.93 -17.32 -4.31
C ILE A 20 6.44 -17.90 -5.64
N GLU A 21 5.16 -18.28 -5.72
CA GLU A 21 4.54 -18.78 -6.95
C GLU A 21 4.60 -17.72 -8.08
N ALA A 22 4.24 -16.48 -7.77
CA ALA A 22 4.29 -15.38 -8.74
C ALA A 22 5.72 -15.05 -9.17
N ALA A 23 6.69 -15.13 -8.24
CA ALA A 23 8.10 -14.91 -8.54
C ALA A 23 8.66 -16.00 -9.47
N ASN A 24 8.34 -17.27 -9.19
CA ASN A 24 8.75 -18.41 -10.02
C ASN A 24 8.14 -18.34 -11.42
N ASP A 25 6.87 -17.93 -11.52
CA ASP A 25 6.15 -17.84 -12.79
C ASP A 25 6.44 -16.54 -13.57
N GLY A 26 7.25 -15.64 -13.03
CA GLY A 26 7.56 -14.37 -13.70
C GLY A 26 6.36 -13.42 -13.78
N VAL A 27 5.36 -13.58 -12.90
CA VAL A 27 4.10 -12.82 -12.93
C VAL A 27 4.27 -11.50 -12.23
N SER A 28 4.07 -10.38 -12.93
CA SER A 28 4.03 -9.03 -12.34
C SER A 28 2.61 -8.48 -12.30
N GLY A 29 2.37 -7.48 -11.47
CA GLY A 29 1.02 -6.99 -11.25
C GLY A 29 0.92 -5.80 -10.31
N TYR A 30 -0.31 -5.47 -9.92
CA TYR A 30 -0.58 -4.43 -8.94
C TYR A 30 -1.79 -4.78 -8.07
N VAL A 31 -1.86 -4.18 -6.88
CA VAL A 31 -2.98 -4.28 -5.95
C VAL A 31 -3.32 -2.89 -5.43
N GLN A 32 -4.52 -2.41 -5.71
CA GLN A 32 -5.09 -1.21 -5.13
C GLN A 32 -5.92 -1.55 -3.90
N LEU A 33 -5.62 -0.89 -2.79
CA LEU A 33 -6.26 -1.07 -1.50
C LEU A 33 -6.82 0.25 -1.00
N ALA A 34 -7.99 0.19 -0.37
CA ALA A 34 -8.54 1.24 0.49
C ALA A 34 -8.40 0.83 1.94
N TYR A 35 -8.05 1.75 2.82
CA TYR A 35 -7.95 1.53 4.26
C TYR A 35 -8.23 2.83 5.01
N THR A 36 -8.53 2.72 6.30
CA THR A 36 -8.65 3.86 7.20
C THR A 36 -7.50 3.83 8.20
N ILE A 37 -7.17 4.97 8.80
CA ILE A 37 -6.14 5.06 9.85
C ILE A 37 -6.82 5.43 11.16
N ASP A 38 -6.62 4.62 12.20
CA ASP A 38 -7.20 4.91 13.51
C ASP A 38 -6.48 6.05 14.26
N GLU A 39 -7.03 6.46 15.40
CA GLU A 39 -6.45 7.50 16.27
C GLU A 39 -5.10 7.10 16.87
N ARG A 40 -4.72 5.83 16.81
CA ARG A 40 -3.41 5.33 17.22
C ARG A 40 -2.43 5.29 16.04
N GLY A 41 -2.92 5.48 14.81
CA GLY A 41 -2.17 5.44 13.58
C GLY A 41 -2.11 4.07 12.90
N HIS A 42 -2.82 3.05 13.40
CA HIS A 42 -2.87 1.74 12.76
C HIS A 42 -3.81 1.77 11.56
N THR A 43 -3.45 1.04 10.51
CA THR A 43 -4.31 0.84 9.35
C THR A 43 -5.41 -0.18 9.66
N ASN A 44 -6.65 0.19 9.38
CA ASN A 44 -7.85 -0.62 9.61
C ASN A 44 -8.76 -0.61 8.38
N ASN A 45 -9.81 -1.44 8.40
CA ASN A 45 -10.82 -1.53 7.35
C ASN A 45 -10.25 -1.71 5.93
N ILE A 46 -9.16 -2.49 5.83
CA ILE A 46 -8.43 -2.71 4.58
C ILE A 46 -9.29 -3.52 3.61
N LYS A 47 -9.50 -2.97 2.41
CA LYS A 47 -10.31 -3.55 1.33
C LYS A 47 -9.54 -3.46 0.02
N VAL A 48 -9.56 -4.52 -0.77
CA VAL A 48 -9.03 -4.48 -2.13
C VAL A 48 -10.06 -3.77 -3.02
N ILE A 49 -9.63 -2.70 -3.70
CA ILE A 49 -10.45 -1.99 -4.68
C ILE A 49 -10.25 -2.62 -6.06
N ASP A 50 -9.00 -2.89 -6.42
CA ASP A 50 -8.63 -3.51 -7.69
C ASP A 50 -7.35 -4.33 -7.52
N ALA A 51 -7.20 -5.37 -8.32
CA ALA A 51 -6.00 -6.19 -8.31
C ALA A 51 -5.83 -6.92 -9.65
N LYS A 52 -4.58 -6.96 -10.11
CA LYS A 52 -4.22 -7.70 -11.32
C LYS A 52 -2.85 -8.34 -11.16
N PRO A 53 -2.72 -9.67 -11.30
CA PRO A 53 -3.79 -10.67 -11.39
C PRO A 53 -4.56 -10.80 -10.06
N LYS A 54 -5.83 -11.21 -10.17
CA LYS A 54 -6.68 -11.47 -9.01
C LYS A 54 -6.20 -12.72 -8.27
N SER A 55 -6.35 -12.72 -6.96
CA SER A 55 -5.99 -13.76 -6.00
C SER A 55 -4.48 -14.07 -5.87
N THR A 56 -3.60 -13.33 -6.55
CA THR A 56 -2.14 -13.57 -6.51
C THR A 56 -1.46 -12.75 -5.42
N PHE A 57 -1.69 -11.44 -5.42
CA PHE A 57 -0.95 -10.48 -4.58
C PHE A 57 -1.75 -9.94 -3.40
N GLU A 58 -3.08 -10.04 -3.46
CA GLU A 58 -4.01 -9.42 -2.49
C GLU A 58 -3.74 -9.85 -1.05
N HIS A 59 -3.51 -11.13 -0.80
CA HIS A 59 -3.28 -11.65 0.56
C HIS A 59 -2.02 -11.08 1.21
N ASN A 60 -0.91 -11.06 0.47
CA ASN A 60 0.36 -10.51 0.95
C ASN A 60 0.27 -8.98 1.12
N ALA A 61 -0.41 -8.31 0.19
CA ALA A 61 -0.66 -6.88 0.23
C ALA A 61 -1.45 -6.47 1.48
N ILE A 62 -2.56 -7.16 1.79
CA ILE A 62 -3.36 -6.91 3.00
C ILE A 62 -2.55 -7.18 4.27
N THR A 63 -1.80 -8.29 4.30
CA THR A 63 -1.01 -8.68 5.49
C THR A 63 0.04 -7.64 5.82
N ALA A 64 0.70 -7.09 4.81
CA ALA A 64 1.68 -6.03 4.97
C ALA A 64 1.04 -4.74 5.43
N LEU A 65 -0.06 -4.33 4.78
CA LEU A 65 -0.78 -3.12 5.14
C LEU A 65 -1.22 -3.12 6.59
N ARG A 66 -1.70 -4.26 7.12
CA ARG A 66 -2.09 -4.42 8.54
C ARG A 66 -0.96 -4.14 9.53
N GLN A 67 0.29 -4.24 9.08
CA GLN A 67 1.47 -3.99 9.90
C GLN A 67 2.01 -2.56 9.73
N TRP A 68 1.38 -1.75 8.86
CA TRP A 68 1.77 -0.36 8.68
C TRP A 68 1.29 0.49 9.83
N GLN A 69 2.14 1.44 10.19
CA GLN A 69 1.88 2.44 11.21
C GLN A 69 2.01 3.81 10.57
N TYR A 70 0.98 4.62 10.72
CA TYR A 70 0.99 6.04 10.39
C TYR A 70 0.97 6.86 11.68
N THR A 71 1.15 8.17 11.53
CA THR A 71 0.82 9.11 12.59
C THR A 71 -0.67 9.02 12.91
N PRO A 72 -1.06 9.08 14.20
CA PRO A 72 -2.44 9.25 14.63
C PRO A 72 -3.25 10.16 13.70
N SER A 73 -4.33 9.61 13.14
CA SER A 73 -5.29 10.42 12.38
C SER A 73 -6.32 10.98 13.36
N ASN A 74 -6.64 12.27 13.22
CA ASN A 74 -7.78 12.88 13.93
C ASN A 74 -9.11 12.56 13.24
N ASN A 75 -9.08 11.80 12.14
CA ASN A 75 -10.22 11.51 11.30
C ASN A 75 -10.24 10.01 10.91
N PRO A 76 -10.74 9.12 11.78
CA PRO A 76 -10.71 7.68 11.57
C PRO A 76 -11.63 7.18 10.44
N ASP A 77 -12.56 8.03 9.97
CA ASP A 77 -13.44 7.75 8.83
C ASP A 77 -12.78 8.13 7.48
N GLU A 78 -11.59 8.72 7.49
CA GLU A 78 -10.88 9.08 6.28
C GLU A 78 -10.38 7.83 5.55
N ILE A 79 -10.89 7.61 4.34
CA ILE A 79 -10.47 6.50 3.48
C ILE A 79 -9.23 6.93 2.71
N HIS A 80 -8.12 6.28 3.02
CA HIS A 80 -6.88 6.35 2.28
C HIS A 80 -6.83 5.24 1.24
N ARG A 81 -6.11 5.49 0.15
CA ARG A 81 -5.92 4.51 -0.91
C ARG A 81 -4.45 4.36 -1.24
N VAL A 82 -4.04 3.14 -1.51
CA VAL A 82 -2.67 2.79 -1.88
C VAL A 82 -2.67 1.77 -3.01
N GLN A 83 -1.73 1.87 -3.93
CA GLN A 83 -1.46 0.87 -4.95
C GLN A 83 -0.09 0.26 -4.70
N LEU A 84 -0.05 -1.06 -4.57
CA LEU A 84 1.17 -1.85 -4.46
C LEU A 84 1.49 -2.45 -5.82
N ASP A 85 2.59 -2.05 -6.45
CA ASP A 85 3.01 -2.51 -7.78
C ASP A 85 4.06 -3.63 -7.63
N PHE A 86 3.68 -4.88 -7.89
CA PHE A 86 4.56 -6.05 -7.78
C PHE A 86 5.36 -6.25 -9.06
N LYS A 87 6.67 -5.99 -9.02
CA LYS A 87 7.56 -6.05 -10.19
C LYS A 87 8.70 -7.04 -9.99
N ILE A 88 9.09 -7.70 -11.09
CA ILE A 88 10.20 -8.65 -11.16
C ILE A 88 11.52 -7.98 -11.58
N ASN A 89 11.47 -6.84 -12.27
CA ASN A 89 12.65 -6.13 -12.76
C ASN A 89 12.74 -4.71 -12.17
N ASP A 90 13.94 -4.38 -11.71
CA ASP A 90 14.28 -3.23 -10.86
C ASP A 90 14.55 -1.93 -11.65
N ASN A 91 13.69 -1.56 -12.60
CA ASN A 91 13.75 -0.23 -13.22
C ASN A 91 12.89 0.75 -12.42
N ALA A 92 13.47 1.18 -11.31
CA ALA A 92 12.86 2.02 -10.29
C ALA A 92 12.73 3.49 -10.73
N THR A 93 11.52 4.02 -10.74
CA THR A 93 11.29 5.47 -10.65
C THR A 93 10.01 5.72 -9.86
N SER A 94 10.09 5.57 -8.54
CA SER A 94 9.00 5.91 -7.63
C SER A 94 8.88 7.43 -7.57
N THR A 95 8.05 8.00 -8.44
CA THR A 95 7.67 9.41 -8.36
C THR A 95 6.43 9.51 -7.46
N PRO A 96 6.48 10.25 -6.34
CA PRO A 96 5.28 10.58 -5.59
C PRO A 96 4.47 11.56 -6.44
N GLN A 97 3.59 11.04 -7.29
CA GLN A 97 2.68 11.88 -8.07
C GLN A 97 1.36 11.98 -7.33
N GLN A 98 1.15 13.20 -6.85
CA GLN A 98 -0.04 13.81 -6.27
C GLN A 98 -1.35 13.45 -7.01
N ASP A 99 -1.86 12.22 -6.85
CA ASP A 99 -3.12 11.78 -7.45
C ASP A 99 -3.78 10.66 -6.63
N GLN A 100 -4.53 11.02 -5.58
CA GLN A 100 -5.49 10.19 -4.80
C GLN A 100 -5.07 8.80 -4.24
N PHE A 101 -3.92 8.24 -4.63
CA PHE A 101 -3.42 6.91 -4.29
C PHE A 101 -1.91 7.00 -3.98
N GLU A 102 -1.50 6.52 -2.80
CA GLU A 102 -0.09 6.29 -2.48
C GLU A 102 0.41 5.10 -3.33
N ARG A 103 1.51 5.22 -4.10
CA ARG A 103 2.04 4.09 -4.89
C ARG A 103 3.31 3.53 -4.25
N ILE A 104 3.38 2.22 -4.06
CA ILE A 104 4.55 1.53 -3.52
C ILE A 104 4.90 0.36 -4.43
N ASP A 105 6.12 0.32 -4.94
CA ASP A 105 6.62 -0.81 -5.71
C ASP A 105 7.09 -1.92 -4.77
N VAL A 106 6.81 -3.18 -5.10
CA VAL A 106 7.15 -4.36 -4.33
C VAL A 106 8.05 -5.25 -5.18
N SER A 107 9.31 -5.38 -4.76
CA SER A 107 10.32 -6.15 -5.48
C SER A 107 10.48 -7.55 -4.89
N SER A 108 10.61 -8.56 -5.75
CA SER A 108 11.08 -9.88 -5.34
C SER A 108 12.58 -9.79 -5.04
N HIS A 109 12.95 -9.90 -3.76
CA HIS A 109 14.36 -10.05 -3.33
C HIS A 109 14.83 -11.49 -3.49
#